data_AF-A0A519MGP0-F1
#
_entry.id   AF-A0A519MGP0-F1
#
_cell.length_a   1.000
_cell.length_b   1.000
_cell.length_c   1.000
_cell.angle_alpha   90.00
_cell.angle_beta   90.00
_cell.angle_gamma   90.00
#
_symmetry.space_group_name_H-M   'P 1'
#
loop_
_entity.id
_entity.type
_entity.pdbx_description
1 polymer ?
#
loop_
_entity_poly.entity_id
_entity_poly.type
_entity_poly.pdbx_seq_one_letter_code
_entity_poly.pdbx_strand_id
1 'polypeptide(L)'
;VSVSLAFDLSDAFGGDAGAIRSFSGLSKDEAAGATGDYELEVEKINRTAAPEENQELFDKVFGPETVSSKEEFDTKVRETIQQNYERESDNLVNRKLIDALIDNTTIRIPVEFFKKWLVRANEGKLDATTVEEHFTDYERELKWSLIRNKVVEDMGLKVETEEIRDRVLDKILGQFGGGMALTDEMRQGMVGFADNYLKQENGKNYVQEYEAILAEKVVEALRGKVVVTDEPVTAEEFRNQNEG
;
A
#
# COMPACT_ATOMS: atom_id res chain seq x y z
N VAL A 1 46.86 2.00 -2.98
CA VAL A 1 47.35 2.19 -1.59
C VAL A 1 46.25 1.63 -0.72
N SER A 2 46.41 0.39 -0.23
CA SER A 2 45.51 -0.14 0.80
C SER A 2 45.82 0.65 2.08
N VAL A 3 44.80 1.26 2.65
CA VAL A 3 44.89 1.93 3.94
C VAL A 3 44.25 0.96 4.91
N SER A 4 45.05 0.43 5.84
CA SER A 4 44.53 -0.32 6.99
C SER A 4 44.70 0.52 8.26
N LEU A 5 43.69 0.45 9.13
CA LEU A 5 43.65 1.13 10.42
C LEU A 5 43.34 0.10 11.49
N ALA A 6 44.21 -0.01 12.50
CA ALA A 6 43.94 -0.79 13.71
C ALA A 6 43.37 0.13 14.80
N PHE A 7 42.26 -0.27 15.41
CA PHE A 7 41.63 0.48 16.51
C PHE A 7 40.76 -0.42 17.39
N ASP A 8 40.61 -0.04 18.65
CA ASP A 8 39.67 -0.69 19.57
C ASP A 8 38.24 -0.19 19.33
N LEU A 9 37.31 -1.14 19.13
CA LEU A 9 35.90 -0.83 18.84
C LEU A 9 35.19 -0.19 20.04
N SER A 10 35.55 -0.57 21.27
CA SER A 10 34.98 0.01 22.48
C SER A 10 35.39 1.46 22.64
N ASP A 11 36.67 1.78 22.42
CA ASP A 11 37.18 3.15 22.49
C ASP A 11 36.61 4.03 21.36
N ALA A 12 36.51 3.51 20.13
CA ALA A 12 36.03 4.27 18.97
C ALA A 12 34.53 4.61 19.02
N PHE A 13 33.72 3.75 19.64
CA PHE A 13 32.27 3.91 19.75
C PHE A 13 31.79 4.18 21.18
N GLY A 14 32.70 4.46 22.13
CA GLY A 14 32.37 4.82 23.52
C GLY A 14 31.67 3.70 24.31
N GLY A 15 31.93 2.44 23.97
CA GLY A 15 31.29 1.28 24.59
C GLY A 15 29.83 1.06 24.19
N ASP A 16 29.32 1.78 23.18
CA ASP A 16 27.96 1.57 22.67
C ASP A 16 27.89 0.27 21.84
N ALA A 17 27.40 -0.79 22.47
CA ALA A 17 27.22 -2.10 21.85
C ALA A 17 26.30 -2.07 20.61
N GLY A 18 25.38 -1.11 20.51
CA GLY A 18 24.51 -0.93 19.34
C GLY A 18 25.26 -0.37 18.15
N ALA A 19 26.07 0.68 18.37
CA ALA A 19 26.93 1.28 17.34
C ALA A 19 28.01 0.29 16.86
N ILE A 20 28.65 -0.41 17.80
CA ILE A 20 29.65 -1.45 17.52
C ILE A 20 29.04 -2.55 16.65
N ARG A 21 27.84 -3.02 16.99
CA ARG A 21 27.10 -4.02 16.20
C ARG A 21 26.80 -3.52 14.78
N SER A 22 26.23 -2.32 14.65
CA SER A 22 25.87 -1.78 13.33
C SER A 22 27.08 -1.59 12.41
N PHE A 23 28.23 -1.23 12.98
CA PHE A 23 29.46 -1.02 12.23
C PHE A 23 30.15 -2.35 11.85
N SER A 24 30.29 -3.26 12.81
CA SER A 24 31.06 -4.51 12.62
C SER A 24 30.25 -5.66 12.02
N GLY A 25 28.91 -5.62 12.12
CA GLY A 25 28.04 -6.74 11.76
C GLY A 25 28.01 -7.88 12.79
N LEU A 26 28.67 -7.72 13.95
CA LEU A 26 28.68 -8.73 15.03
C LEU A 26 27.29 -8.97 15.63
N SER A 27 27.09 -10.14 16.25
CA SER A 27 25.88 -10.37 17.04
C SER A 27 25.85 -9.48 18.28
N LYS A 28 24.68 -9.38 18.93
CA LYS A 28 24.48 -8.51 20.10
C LYS A 28 25.42 -8.87 21.27
N ASP A 29 25.62 -10.16 21.51
CA ASP A 29 26.44 -10.63 22.64
C ASP A 29 27.94 -10.47 22.34
N GLU A 30 28.35 -10.65 21.08
CA GLU A 30 29.72 -10.43 20.62
C GLU A 30 30.09 -8.95 20.63
N ALA A 31 29.18 -8.06 20.22
CA ALA A 31 29.39 -6.61 20.25
C ALA A 31 29.51 -6.08 21.69
N ALA A 32 28.77 -6.66 22.65
CA ALA A 32 28.85 -6.28 24.06
C ALA A 32 30.16 -6.74 24.73
N GLY A 33 30.82 -7.76 24.18
CA GLY A 33 32.10 -8.29 24.66
C GLY A 33 33.29 -7.97 23.74
N ALA A 34 33.12 -7.10 22.75
CA ALA A 34 34.16 -6.75 21.79
C ALA A 34 35.26 -5.93 22.48
N THR A 35 36.45 -6.51 22.59
CA THR A 35 37.63 -5.89 23.23
C THR A 35 38.88 -6.20 22.42
N GLY A 36 39.79 -5.24 22.29
CA GLY A 36 41.06 -5.40 21.57
C GLY A 36 41.06 -4.70 20.21
N ASP A 37 42.21 -4.74 19.54
CA ASP A 37 42.43 -4.03 18.28
C ASP A 37 41.79 -4.77 17.10
N TYR A 38 40.94 -4.07 16.35
CA TYR A 38 40.35 -4.53 15.09
C TYR A 38 41.02 -3.82 13.92
N GLU A 39 41.35 -4.56 12.86
CA GLU A 39 41.89 -3.99 11.63
C GLU A 39 40.77 -3.77 10.62
N LEU A 40 40.62 -2.51 10.17
CA LEU A 40 39.77 -2.14 9.05
C LEU A 40 40.64 -1.93 7.82
N GLU A 41 40.40 -2.71 6.78
CA GLU A 41 40.99 -2.51 5.45
C GLU A 41 39.97 -1.86 4.52
N VAL A 42 40.34 -0.70 3.95
CA VAL A 42 39.49 -0.05 2.93
C VAL A 42 39.73 -0.70 1.58
N GLU A 43 38.84 -1.63 1.20
CA GLU A 43 38.93 -2.30 -0.11
C GLU A 43 38.53 -1.38 -1.27
N LYS A 44 37.43 -0.63 -1.13
CA LYS A 44 36.87 0.21 -2.19
C LYS A 44 36.13 1.42 -1.62
N ILE A 45 36.45 2.60 -2.15
CA ILE A 45 35.68 3.82 -1.90
C ILE A 45 34.81 4.08 -3.13
N ASN A 46 33.49 3.92 -2.98
CA ASN A 46 32.54 4.32 -4.02
C ASN A 46 32.09 5.76 -3.74
N ARG A 47 31.98 6.58 -4.79
CA ARG A 47 31.38 7.90 -4.72
C ARG A 47 30.18 7.94 -5.65
N THR A 48 29.03 8.33 -5.12
CA THR A 48 27.85 8.58 -5.94
C THR A 48 27.98 9.99 -6.52
N ALA A 49 27.97 10.09 -7.85
CA ALA A 49 27.82 11.36 -8.56
C ALA A 49 26.39 11.47 -9.07
N ALA A 50 25.86 12.69 -9.17
CA ALA A 50 24.61 12.91 -9.88
C ALA A 50 24.79 12.46 -11.34
N PRO A 51 23.86 11.68 -11.90
CA PRO A 51 23.92 11.31 -13.31
C PRO A 51 23.80 12.56 -14.18
N GLU A 52 24.42 12.53 -15.35
CA GLU A 52 24.20 13.58 -16.35
C GLU A 52 22.75 13.49 -16.87
N GLU A 53 22.12 14.64 -17.12
CA GLU A 53 20.79 14.72 -17.73
C GLU A 53 20.85 14.38 -19.22
N ASN A 54 20.93 13.09 -19.53
CA ASN A 54 21.08 12.57 -20.89
C ASN A 54 20.17 11.35 -21.13
N GLN A 55 20.22 10.79 -22.34
CA GLN A 55 19.40 9.65 -22.72
C GLN A 55 19.58 8.43 -21.81
N GLU A 56 20.78 8.19 -21.28
CA GLU A 56 21.02 7.07 -20.34
C GLU A 56 20.22 7.24 -19.05
N LEU A 57 20.12 8.47 -18.52
CA LEU A 57 19.27 8.76 -17.37
C LEU A 57 17.80 8.57 -17.71
N PHE A 58 17.37 9.06 -18.87
CA PHE A 58 15.97 9.00 -19.29
C PHE A 58 15.49 7.56 -19.45
N ASP A 59 16.29 6.73 -20.13
CA ASP A 59 16.02 5.29 -20.32
C ASP A 59 16.02 4.52 -18.99
N LYS A 60 16.85 4.93 -18.01
CA LYS A 60 16.87 4.34 -16.67
C LYS A 60 15.61 4.63 -15.86
N VAL A 61 15.01 5.81 -16.04
CA VAL A 61 13.84 6.24 -15.26
C VAL A 61 12.54 5.73 -15.88
N PHE A 62 12.40 5.86 -17.20
CA PHE A 62 11.14 5.56 -17.91
C PHE A 62 11.20 4.34 -18.82
N GLY A 63 12.39 3.77 -19.04
CA GLY A 63 12.61 2.71 -20.00
C GLY A 63 13.05 3.24 -21.38
N PRO A 64 13.72 2.40 -22.19
CA PRO A 64 14.15 2.78 -23.52
C PRO A 64 12.95 3.17 -24.41
N GLU A 65 13.19 4.05 -25.37
CA GLU A 65 12.21 4.51 -26.38
C GLU A 65 10.99 5.27 -25.83
N THR A 66 10.94 5.57 -24.52
CA THR A 66 9.80 6.25 -23.90
C THR A 66 9.88 7.78 -23.99
N VAL A 67 11.09 8.33 -23.89
CA VAL A 67 11.37 9.76 -23.99
C VAL A 67 12.70 9.95 -24.70
N SER A 68 12.82 10.99 -25.53
CA SER A 68 13.97 11.21 -26.42
C SER A 68 14.67 12.56 -26.21
N SER A 69 14.12 13.40 -25.33
CA SER A 69 14.64 14.74 -25.05
C SER A 69 14.37 15.13 -23.61
N LYS A 70 15.08 16.17 -23.14
CA LYS A 70 14.82 16.77 -21.82
C LYS A 70 13.39 17.29 -21.69
N GLU A 71 12.84 17.89 -22.74
CA GLU A 71 11.48 18.42 -22.73
C GLU A 71 10.43 17.30 -22.58
N GLU A 72 10.63 16.18 -23.28
CA GLU A 72 9.80 14.99 -23.13
C GLU A 72 9.97 14.36 -21.74
N PHE A 73 11.19 14.30 -21.21
CA PHE A 73 11.46 13.82 -19.86
C PHE A 73 10.73 14.66 -18.81
N ASP A 74 10.86 15.99 -18.85
CA ASP A 74 10.21 16.91 -17.91
C ASP A 74 8.68 16.82 -18.00
N THR A 75 8.14 16.68 -19.21
CA THR A 75 6.71 16.46 -19.45
C THR A 75 6.26 15.14 -18.82
N LYS A 76 7.00 14.05 -19.04
CA LYS A 76 6.66 12.73 -18.50
C LYS A 76 6.73 12.68 -16.98
N VAL A 77 7.71 13.36 -16.38
CA VAL A 77 7.80 13.55 -14.93
C VAL A 77 6.55 14.27 -14.43
N ARG A 78 6.15 15.38 -15.08
CA ARG A 78 4.95 16.14 -14.68
C ARG A 78 3.68 15.31 -14.79
N GLU A 79 3.48 14.58 -15.89
CA GLU A 79 2.34 13.69 -16.07
C GLU A 79 2.29 12.62 -14.98
N THR A 80 3.43 12.01 -14.67
CA THR A 80 3.54 10.97 -13.64
C THR A 80 3.19 11.53 -12.26
N ILE A 81 3.71 12.71 -11.93
CA ILE A 81 3.37 13.43 -10.69
C ILE A 81 1.88 13.74 -10.64
N GLN A 82 1.30 14.25 -11.73
CA GLN A 82 -0.10 14.60 -11.82
C GLN A 82 -1.00 13.36 -11.64
N GLN A 83 -0.73 12.27 -12.35
CA GLN A 83 -1.49 11.01 -12.22
C GLN A 83 -1.45 10.47 -10.78
N ASN A 84 -0.32 10.60 -10.10
CA ASN A 84 -0.22 10.22 -8.68
C ASN A 84 -1.12 11.11 -7.80
N TYR A 85 -1.08 12.43 -7.98
CA TYR A 85 -1.94 13.34 -7.22
C TYR A 85 -3.43 13.18 -7.55
N GLU A 86 -3.79 12.89 -8.80
CA GLU A 86 -5.17 12.58 -9.20
C GLU A 86 -5.68 11.36 -8.42
N ARG A 87 -4.91 10.27 -8.40
CA ARG A 87 -5.25 9.06 -7.64
C ARG A 87 -5.33 9.33 -6.13
N GLU A 88 -4.38 10.07 -5.57
CA GLU A 88 -4.40 10.39 -4.15
C GLU A 88 -5.59 11.29 -3.78
N SER A 89 -5.91 12.28 -4.63
CA SER A 89 -7.03 13.18 -4.43
C SER A 89 -8.36 12.42 -4.48
N ASP A 90 -8.51 11.51 -5.45
CA ASP A 90 -9.66 10.62 -5.53
C ASP A 90 -9.83 9.77 -4.27
N ASN A 91 -8.75 9.20 -3.75
CA ASN A 91 -8.77 8.43 -2.52
C ASN A 91 -9.17 9.29 -1.32
N LEU A 92 -8.66 10.52 -1.21
CA LEU A 92 -9.02 11.45 -0.15
C LEU A 92 -10.51 11.81 -0.19
N VAL A 93 -11.04 12.10 -1.38
CA VAL A 93 -12.48 12.37 -1.58
C VAL A 93 -13.32 11.16 -1.18
N ASN A 94 -12.92 9.96 -1.58
CA ASN A 94 -13.60 8.72 -1.21
C ASN A 94 -13.61 8.50 0.31
N ARG A 95 -12.48 8.72 1.00
CA ARG A 95 -12.38 8.63 2.46
C ARG A 95 -13.32 9.64 3.14
N LYS A 96 -13.27 10.92 2.71
CA LYS A 96 -14.14 11.98 3.24
C LYS A 96 -15.63 11.67 3.03
N LEU A 97 -15.99 11.09 1.88
CA LEU A 97 -17.36 10.65 1.60
C LEU A 97 -17.81 9.54 2.57
N ILE A 98 -16.97 8.51 2.76
CA ILE A 98 -17.25 7.42 3.69
C ILE A 98 -17.41 7.95 5.12
N ASP A 99 -16.47 8.77 5.57
CA ASP A 99 -16.51 9.37 6.91
C ASP A 99 -17.79 10.20 7.11
N ALA A 100 -18.12 11.06 6.15
CA ALA A 100 -19.33 11.86 6.20
C ALA A 100 -20.60 10.99 6.29
N LEU A 101 -20.66 9.87 5.57
CA LEU A 101 -21.79 8.95 5.63
C LEU A 101 -21.88 8.24 6.98
N ILE A 102 -20.76 7.76 7.52
CA ILE A 102 -20.71 7.10 8.83
C ILE A 102 -21.15 8.07 9.93
N ASP A 103 -20.62 9.29 9.91
CA ASP A 103 -20.82 10.28 10.99
C ASP A 103 -22.22 10.89 10.95
N ASN A 104 -22.83 11.02 9.78
CA ASN A 104 -24.17 11.61 9.62
C ASN A 104 -25.30 10.56 9.55
N THR A 105 -25.00 9.26 9.56
CA THR A 105 -26.02 8.21 9.58
C THR A 105 -26.19 7.63 10.99
N THR A 106 -27.39 7.81 11.57
CA THR A 106 -27.69 7.24 12.89
C THR A 106 -27.95 5.74 12.79
N ILE A 107 -26.99 4.93 13.27
CA ILE A 107 -27.11 3.47 13.37
C ILE A 107 -26.95 3.06 14.84
N ARG A 108 -27.93 2.31 15.37
CA ARG A 108 -27.88 1.82 16.76
C ARG A 108 -27.22 0.45 16.80
N ILE A 109 -26.01 0.39 17.37
CA ILE A 109 -25.25 -0.84 17.52
C ILE A 109 -25.36 -1.33 18.99
N PRO A 110 -25.71 -2.61 19.22
CA PRO A 110 -25.66 -3.18 20.56
C PRO A 110 -24.21 -3.45 20.98
N VAL A 111 -23.54 -2.43 21.54
CA VAL A 111 -22.12 -2.39 21.88
C VAL A 111 -21.63 -3.67 22.57
N GLU A 112 -22.28 -4.06 23.67
CA GLU A 112 -21.87 -5.24 24.47
C GLU A 112 -21.97 -6.55 23.71
N PHE A 113 -22.99 -6.69 22.85
CA PHE A 113 -23.12 -7.86 22.00
C PHE A 113 -22.03 -7.87 20.95
N PHE A 114 -21.79 -6.73 20.30
CA PHE A 114 -20.82 -6.63 19.21
C PHE A 114 -19.40 -6.90 19.70
N LYS A 115 -18.99 -6.36 20.85
CA LYS A 115 -17.68 -6.66 21.47
C LYS A 115 -17.50 -8.16 21.73
N LYS A 116 -18.51 -8.82 22.33
CA LYS A 116 -18.48 -10.27 22.58
C LYS A 116 -18.46 -11.08 21.29
N TRP A 117 -19.19 -10.62 20.29
CA TRP A 117 -19.21 -11.24 18.97
C TRP A 117 -17.85 -11.16 18.29
N LEU A 118 -17.15 -10.02 18.35
CA LEU A 118 -15.80 -9.85 17.78
C LEU A 118 -14.81 -10.86 18.37
N VAL A 119 -14.75 -10.99 19.70
CA VAL A 119 -13.86 -11.96 20.36
C VAL A 119 -14.19 -13.39 19.93
N ARG A 120 -15.48 -13.74 19.87
CA ARG A 120 -15.94 -15.09 19.54
C ARG A 120 -15.71 -15.44 18.07
N ALA A 121 -16.02 -14.51 17.16
CA ALA A 121 -15.93 -14.71 15.71
C ALA A 121 -14.47 -14.84 15.24
N ASN A 122 -13.53 -14.23 15.96
CA ASN A 122 -12.11 -14.32 15.66
C ASN A 122 -11.41 -15.49 16.36
N GLU A 123 -12.16 -16.42 16.99
CA GLU A 123 -11.64 -17.66 17.58
C GLU A 123 -10.45 -17.46 18.52
N GLY A 124 -10.44 -16.34 19.28
CA GLY A 124 -9.37 -16.01 20.22
C GLY A 124 -8.12 -15.38 19.60
N LYS A 125 -8.10 -15.10 18.29
CA LYS A 125 -7.05 -14.27 17.64
C LYS A 125 -7.17 -12.79 18.00
N LEU A 126 -8.32 -12.39 18.51
CA LEU A 126 -8.63 -11.04 18.95
C LEU A 126 -9.14 -11.10 20.40
N ASP A 127 -8.39 -10.52 21.33
CA ASP A 127 -8.76 -10.51 22.75
C ASP A 127 -9.63 -9.30 23.12
N ALA A 128 -10.23 -9.36 24.31
CA ALA A 128 -11.14 -8.32 24.79
C ALA A 128 -10.45 -6.97 25.01
N THR A 129 -9.15 -6.96 25.36
CA THR A 129 -8.38 -5.74 25.57
C THR A 129 -8.19 -5.01 24.24
N THR A 130 -7.77 -5.72 23.21
CA THR A 130 -7.60 -5.21 21.86
C THR A 130 -8.93 -4.71 21.28
N VAL A 131 -10.02 -5.44 21.52
CA VAL A 131 -11.37 -5.00 21.12
C VAL A 131 -11.76 -3.70 21.80
N GLU A 132 -11.42 -3.51 23.07
CA GLU A 132 -11.74 -2.29 23.79
C GLU A 132 -10.91 -1.10 23.29
N GLU A 133 -9.60 -1.30 23.10
CA GLU A 133 -8.66 -0.29 22.61
C GLU A 133 -9.04 0.22 21.21
N HIS A 134 -9.48 -0.68 20.33
CA HIS A 134 -9.83 -0.40 18.94
C HIS A 134 -11.33 -0.43 18.65
N PHE A 135 -12.18 -0.32 19.69
CA PHE A 135 -13.63 -0.49 19.52
C PHE A 135 -14.23 0.51 18.51
N THR A 136 -13.76 1.75 18.52
CA THR A 136 -14.22 2.80 17.61
C THR A 136 -14.00 2.39 16.15
N ASP A 137 -12.86 1.78 15.82
CA ASP A 137 -12.54 1.37 14.45
C ASP A 137 -13.47 0.22 14.01
N TYR A 138 -13.69 -0.76 14.89
CA TYR A 138 -14.64 -1.84 14.63
C TYR A 138 -16.08 -1.34 14.48
N GLU A 139 -16.49 -0.37 15.28
CA GLU A 139 -17.82 0.24 15.18
C GLU A 139 -17.98 0.98 13.85
N ARG A 140 -16.97 1.77 13.45
CA ARG A 140 -16.98 2.48 12.17
C ARG A 140 -17.06 1.52 11.00
N GLU A 141 -16.28 0.44 11.00
CA GLU A 141 -16.32 -0.56 9.93
C GLU A 141 -17.68 -1.28 9.87
N LEU A 142 -18.29 -1.59 11.03
CA LEU A 142 -19.64 -2.16 11.05
C LEU A 142 -20.68 -1.19 10.48
N LYS A 143 -20.63 0.09 10.87
CA LYS A 143 -21.52 1.13 10.30
C LYS A 143 -21.34 1.22 8.79
N TRP A 144 -20.10 1.25 8.32
CA TRP A 144 -19.80 1.30 6.90
C TRP A 144 -20.32 0.07 6.14
N SER A 145 -20.12 -1.13 6.67
CA SER A 145 -20.68 -2.37 6.11
C SER A 145 -22.20 -2.31 5.99
N LEU A 146 -22.90 -1.81 7.03
CA LEU A 146 -24.35 -1.67 7.00
C LEU A 146 -24.83 -0.64 5.97
N ILE A 147 -24.14 0.50 5.86
CA ILE A 147 -24.43 1.52 4.84
C ILE A 147 -24.22 0.95 3.45
N ARG A 148 -23.10 0.28 3.19
CA ARG A 148 -22.83 -0.40 1.90
C ARG A 148 -23.95 -1.34 1.52
N ASN A 149 -24.35 -2.23 2.44
CA ASN A 149 -25.42 -3.19 2.18
C ASN A 149 -26.74 -2.50 1.81
N LYS A 150 -27.07 -1.38 2.48
CA LYS A 150 -28.28 -0.60 2.16
C LYS A 150 -28.20 0.02 0.76
N VAL A 151 -27.05 0.59 0.39
CA VAL A 151 -26.84 1.19 -0.93
C VAL A 151 -26.91 0.14 -2.03
N VAL A 152 -26.30 -1.03 -1.82
CA VAL A 152 -26.37 -2.17 -2.74
C VAL A 152 -27.81 -2.58 -2.99
N GLU A 153 -28.61 -2.72 -1.93
CA GLU A 153 -30.03 -3.05 -2.03
C GLU A 153 -30.81 -1.97 -2.79
N ASP A 154 -30.68 -0.70 -2.40
CA ASP A 154 -31.47 0.41 -2.96
C ASP A 154 -31.13 0.73 -4.41
N MET A 155 -29.88 0.50 -4.81
CA MET A 155 -29.40 0.78 -6.16
C MET A 155 -29.30 -0.47 -7.04
N GLY A 156 -29.60 -1.65 -6.49
CA GLY A 156 -29.52 -2.92 -7.22
C GLY A 156 -28.13 -3.23 -7.75
N LEU A 157 -27.08 -2.86 -6.99
CA LEU A 157 -25.69 -3.07 -7.40
C LEU A 157 -25.38 -4.56 -7.43
N LYS A 158 -24.66 -4.99 -8.47
CA LYS A 158 -24.24 -6.37 -8.67
C LYS A 158 -22.79 -6.42 -9.11
N VAL A 159 -22.13 -7.50 -8.73
CA VAL A 159 -20.81 -7.87 -9.22
C VAL A 159 -20.97 -9.15 -10.00
N GLU A 160 -20.64 -9.10 -11.28
CA GLU A 160 -20.69 -10.26 -12.15
C GLU A 160 -19.43 -11.12 -11.96
N THR A 161 -19.55 -12.43 -12.21
CA THR A 161 -18.42 -13.37 -12.03
C THR A 161 -17.24 -13.04 -12.94
N GLU A 162 -17.54 -12.56 -14.15
CA GLU A 162 -16.57 -12.10 -15.14
C GLU A 162 -15.75 -10.92 -14.62
N GLU A 163 -16.38 -9.96 -13.93
CA GLU A 163 -15.67 -8.81 -13.34
C GLU A 163 -14.65 -9.24 -12.28
N ILE A 164 -15.03 -10.23 -11.45
CA ILE A 164 -14.16 -10.80 -10.42
C ILE A 164 -12.97 -11.51 -11.06
N ARG A 165 -13.23 -12.31 -12.09
CA ARG A 165 -12.21 -13.04 -12.84
C ARG A 165 -11.24 -12.06 -13.51
N ASP A 166 -11.75 -11.03 -14.17
CA ASP A 166 -10.93 -10.03 -14.86
C ASP A 166 -10.06 -9.27 -13.86
N ARG A 167 -10.61 -8.88 -12.70
CA ARG A 167 -9.85 -8.23 -11.62
C ARG A 167 -8.69 -9.09 -11.11
N VAL A 168 -8.95 -10.38 -10.88
CA VAL A 168 -7.89 -11.31 -10.44
C VAL A 168 -6.84 -11.50 -11.52
N LEU A 169 -7.26 -11.60 -12.78
CA LEU A 169 -6.34 -11.75 -13.89
C LEU A 169 -5.42 -10.52 -14.01
N ASP A 170 -5.98 -9.31 -13.92
CA ASP A 170 -5.21 -8.07 -13.94
C ASP A 170 -4.21 -7.99 -12.76
N LYS A 171 -4.62 -8.43 -11.57
CA LYS A 171 -3.71 -8.54 -10.40
C LYS A 171 -2.56 -9.51 -10.64
N ILE A 172 -2.84 -10.69 -11.20
CA ILE A 172 -1.81 -11.69 -11.54
C ILE A 172 -0.84 -11.09 -12.56
N LEU A 173 -1.34 -10.48 -13.63
CA LEU A 173 -0.52 -9.86 -14.66
C LEU A 173 0.33 -8.70 -14.13
N GLY A 174 -0.22 -7.90 -13.22
CA GLY A 174 0.51 -6.84 -12.53
C GLY A 174 1.74 -7.36 -11.77
N GLN A 175 1.65 -8.55 -11.15
CA GLN A 175 2.80 -9.18 -10.47
C GLN A 175 3.91 -9.61 -11.44
N PHE A 176 3.59 -9.89 -12.71
CA PHE A 176 4.55 -10.24 -13.75
C PHE A 176 5.11 -9.03 -14.50
N GLY A 177 4.96 -7.82 -13.94
CA GLY A 177 5.59 -6.60 -14.46
C GLY A 177 4.70 -5.74 -15.35
N GLY A 178 3.39 -6.04 -15.45
CA GLY A 178 2.34 -5.10 -15.88
C GLY A 178 2.44 -4.49 -17.29
N GLY A 179 3.48 -4.78 -18.08
CA GLY A 179 3.78 -4.11 -19.34
C GLY A 179 3.48 -4.91 -20.61
N MET A 180 3.06 -6.18 -20.50
CA MET A 180 2.69 -6.97 -21.67
C MET A 180 1.20 -6.76 -21.97
N ALA A 181 0.92 -6.03 -23.05
CA ALA A 181 -0.42 -6.01 -23.63
C ALA A 181 -0.75 -7.42 -24.14
N LEU A 182 -1.57 -8.14 -23.37
CA LEU A 182 -2.05 -9.45 -23.79
C LEU A 182 -3.15 -9.30 -24.82
N THR A 183 -3.11 -10.16 -25.85
CA THR A 183 -4.27 -10.34 -26.71
C THR A 183 -5.41 -10.99 -25.92
N ASP A 184 -6.66 -10.79 -26.37
CA ASP A 184 -7.83 -11.43 -25.75
C ASP A 184 -7.69 -12.97 -25.70
N GLU A 185 -7.02 -13.55 -26.70
CA GLU A 185 -6.77 -15.00 -26.77
C GLU A 185 -5.77 -15.47 -25.71
N MET A 186 -4.70 -14.70 -25.45
CA MET A 186 -3.78 -14.97 -24.35
C MET A 186 -4.47 -14.78 -23.00
N ARG A 187 -5.28 -13.73 -22.87
CA ARG A 187 -6.09 -13.45 -21.66
C ARG A 187 -7.04 -14.61 -21.36
N GLN A 188 -7.75 -15.12 -22.37
CA GLN A 188 -8.61 -16.30 -22.25
C GLN A 188 -7.82 -17.56 -21.84
N GLY A 189 -6.63 -17.77 -22.41
CA GLY A 189 -5.75 -18.87 -22.02
C GLY A 189 -5.30 -18.83 -20.55
N MET A 190 -5.37 -17.65 -19.91
CA MET A 190 -4.97 -17.45 -18.52
C MET A 190 -6.13 -17.45 -17.52
N VAL A 191 -7.38 -17.51 -18.00
CA VAL A 191 -8.60 -17.55 -17.14
C VAL A 191 -8.54 -18.69 -16.11
N GLY A 192 -7.97 -19.84 -16.47
CA GLY A 192 -7.82 -20.97 -15.56
C GLY A 192 -6.99 -20.65 -14.31
N PHE A 193 -6.02 -19.73 -14.40
CA PHE A 193 -5.25 -19.28 -13.23
C PHE A 193 -6.11 -18.47 -12.26
N ALA A 194 -6.91 -17.54 -12.80
CA ALA A 194 -7.85 -16.76 -12.00
C ALA A 194 -8.90 -17.66 -11.34
N ASP A 195 -9.51 -18.59 -12.09
CA ASP A 195 -10.49 -19.53 -11.55
C ASP A 195 -9.92 -20.43 -10.46
N ASN A 196 -8.68 -20.91 -10.64
CA ASN A 196 -7.99 -21.71 -9.63
C ASN A 196 -7.72 -20.90 -8.37
N TYR A 197 -7.23 -19.66 -8.50
CA TYR A 197 -7.02 -18.75 -7.38
C TYR A 197 -8.33 -18.48 -6.63
N LEU A 198 -9.41 -18.17 -7.33
CA LEU A 198 -10.72 -17.85 -6.74
C LEU A 198 -11.30 -19.02 -5.92
N LYS A 199 -11.02 -20.26 -6.31
CA LYS A 199 -11.46 -21.48 -5.60
C LYS A 199 -10.61 -21.86 -4.38
N GLN A 200 -9.40 -21.31 -4.24
CA GLN A 200 -8.54 -21.59 -3.09
C GLN A 200 -9.21 -21.13 -1.78
N GLU A 201 -8.70 -21.65 -0.66
CA GLU A 201 -9.21 -21.32 0.68
C GLU A 201 -10.73 -21.54 0.80
N ASN A 202 -11.24 -22.60 0.15
CA ASN A 202 -12.67 -22.92 0.04
C ASN A 202 -13.53 -21.77 -0.51
N GLY A 203 -13.02 -21.04 -1.52
CA GLY A 203 -13.73 -19.93 -2.15
C GLY A 203 -13.62 -18.60 -1.42
N LYS A 204 -12.81 -18.52 -0.35
CA LYS A 204 -12.60 -17.27 0.39
C LYS A 204 -12.04 -16.16 -0.50
N ASN A 205 -11.15 -16.49 -1.44
CA ASN A 205 -10.60 -15.52 -2.39
C ASN A 205 -11.69 -14.91 -3.26
N TYR A 206 -12.64 -15.71 -3.75
CA TYR A 206 -13.80 -15.21 -4.49
C TYR A 206 -14.62 -14.22 -3.67
N VAL A 207 -14.94 -14.57 -2.42
CA VAL A 207 -15.72 -13.69 -1.53
C VAL A 207 -14.97 -12.38 -1.29
N GLN A 208 -13.66 -12.42 -1.05
CA GLN A 208 -12.87 -11.21 -0.82
C GLN A 208 -12.83 -10.29 -2.04
N GLU A 209 -12.64 -10.83 -3.23
CA GLU A 209 -12.64 -10.04 -4.46
C GLU A 209 -14.03 -9.48 -4.79
N TYR A 210 -15.09 -10.27 -4.59
CA TYR A 210 -16.47 -9.82 -4.70
C TYR A 210 -16.74 -8.62 -3.79
N GLU A 211 -16.41 -8.73 -2.50
CA GLU A 211 -16.64 -7.67 -1.51
C GLU A 211 -15.82 -6.40 -1.83
N ALA A 212 -14.60 -6.55 -2.33
CA ALA A 212 -13.76 -5.43 -2.75
C ALA A 212 -14.37 -4.67 -3.94
N ILE A 213 -14.77 -5.38 -4.99
CA ILE A 213 -15.40 -4.77 -6.17
C ILE A 213 -16.74 -4.13 -5.79
N LEU A 214 -17.54 -4.79 -4.96
CA LEU A 214 -18.82 -4.25 -4.49
C LEU A 214 -18.63 -2.96 -3.68
N ALA A 215 -17.61 -2.91 -2.81
CA ALA A 215 -17.28 -1.71 -2.04
C ALA A 215 -16.89 -0.54 -2.94
N GLU A 216 -16.07 -0.78 -3.97
CA GLU A 216 -15.69 0.24 -4.96
C GLU A 216 -16.92 0.76 -5.72
N LYS A 217 -17.78 -0.14 -6.21
CA LYS A 217 -19.02 0.23 -6.90
C LYS A 217 -19.95 1.06 -6.03
N VAL A 218 -20.05 0.75 -4.73
CA VAL A 218 -20.85 1.55 -3.79
C VAL A 218 -20.29 2.98 -3.71
N VAL A 219 -18.98 3.13 -3.52
CA VAL A 219 -18.35 4.46 -3.43
C VAL A 219 -18.54 5.23 -4.74
N GLU A 220 -18.34 4.59 -5.90
CA GLU A 220 -18.56 5.20 -7.21
C GLU A 220 -20.02 5.66 -7.41
N ALA A 221 -20.97 4.79 -7.07
CA ALA A 221 -22.40 5.08 -7.15
C ALA A 221 -22.81 6.26 -6.25
N LEU A 222 -22.16 6.41 -5.10
CA LEU A 222 -22.35 7.54 -4.18
C LEU A 222 -21.64 8.79 -4.66
N ARG A 223 -20.44 8.68 -5.25
CA ARG A 223 -19.72 9.81 -5.88
C ARG A 223 -20.57 10.51 -6.93
N GLY A 224 -21.30 9.75 -7.75
CA GLY A 224 -22.23 10.31 -8.74
C GLY A 224 -23.42 11.09 -8.16
N LYS A 225 -23.64 11.07 -6.84
CA LYS A 225 -24.74 11.75 -6.15
C LYS A 225 -24.31 12.92 -5.27
N VAL A 226 -23.01 13.12 -5.08
CA VAL A 226 -22.49 14.20 -4.24
C VAL A 226 -21.92 15.33 -5.11
N VAL A 227 -22.04 16.55 -4.59
CA VAL A 227 -21.42 17.72 -5.22
C VAL A 227 -19.99 17.80 -4.70
N VAL A 228 -19.02 17.61 -5.59
CA VAL A 228 -17.60 17.81 -5.29
C VAL A 228 -17.25 19.26 -5.64
N THR A 229 -16.63 19.98 -4.71
CA THR A 229 -16.14 21.35 -4.90
C THR A 229 -14.62 21.35 -4.95
N ASP A 230 -14.06 21.89 -6.02
CA ASP A 230 -12.62 22.01 -6.18
C ASP A 230 -12.07 23.11 -5.26
N GLU A 231 -11.11 22.73 -4.41
CA GLU A 231 -10.41 23.65 -3.52
C GLU A 231 -8.90 23.63 -3.83
N PRO A 232 -8.29 24.77 -4.15
CA PRO A 232 -6.85 24.82 -4.38
C PRO A 232 -6.11 24.58 -3.07
N VAL A 233 -5.21 23.59 -3.06
CA VAL A 233 -4.36 23.25 -1.91
C VAL A 233 -2.91 23.14 -2.34
N THR A 234 -1.99 23.41 -1.41
CA THR A 234 -0.57 23.14 -1.62
C THR A 234 -0.27 21.64 -1.48
N ALA A 235 0.82 21.18 -2.09
CA ALA A 235 1.27 19.79 -1.95
C ALA A 235 1.57 19.41 -0.49
N GLU A 236 2.00 20.36 0.33
CA GLU A 236 2.26 20.12 1.76
C GLU A 236 0.97 19.95 2.55
N GLU A 237 0.00 20.85 2.37
CA GLU A 237 -1.32 20.73 2.99
C GLU A 237 -2.01 19.42 2.58
N PHE A 238 -1.90 19.04 1.30
CA PHE A 238 -2.47 17.81 0.80
C PHE A 238 -1.84 16.57 1.48
N ARG A 239 -0.51 16.52 1.62
CA ARG A 239 0.17 15.43 2.34
C ARG A 239 -0.30 15.33 3.79
N ASN A 240 -0.35 16.44 4.52
CA ASN A 240 -0.79 16.46 5.91
C ASN A 240 -2.25 15.99 6.07
N GLN A 241 -3.12 16.28 5.09
CA GLN A 241 -4.50 15.76 5.10
C GLN A 241 -4.56 14.25 4.83
N ASN A 242 -3.59 13.70 4.10
CA ASN A 242 -3.58 12.29 3.69
C ASN A 242 -2.93 11.36 4.72
N GLU A 243 -2.13 11.88 5.67
CA GLU A 243 -1.45 11.13 6.75
C GLU A 243 -2.37 10.60 7.88
N GLY A 244 -3.69 10.84 7.78
CA GLY A 244 -4.71 10.42 8.75
C GLY A 244 -5.37 9.08 8.47
#